data_AF-A0AAD8HNM2-F1
#
_entry.id   AF-A0AAD8HNM2-F1
#
_cell.length_a   1.000
_cell.length_b   1.000
_cell.length_c   1.000
_cell.angle_alpha   90.00
_cell.angle_beta   90.00
_cell.angle_gamma   90.00
#
_symmetry.space_group_name_H-M   'P 1'
#
loop_
_entity.id
_entity.type
_entity.pdbx_description
1 polymer ?
#
loop_
_entity_poly.entity_id
_entity_poly.type
_entity_poly.pdbx_seq_one_letter_code
_entity_poly.pdbx_strand_id
1 'polypeptide(L)'
;MPRKQRFGKTKKETIKRQVASLFLWPQTYEIPILDPSLGAAKKRVGLLQAKVLRAEKLLNMDLLSTSDPYVKLSLSGERLPAKTTSIKMNNLNPEWNEEFKLTVKDPQSQVLQIHVYDWEKVGRPDKLGMQLIPLKLLVPHERKEFTMNLLKNINPNYTHDKKQIGKIMLDLTFVPFKEDYERRKAPHQSLCFGCYDGIGCKLISVHDEQFEHVPGSATGYIHL
;
A
#
# COMPACT_ATOMS: atom_id res chain seq x y z
N MET A 1 63.63 -57.97 -10.63
CA MET A 1 62.89 -57.20 -9.60
C MET A 1 62.94 -55.70 -9.93
N PRO A 2 61.87 -55.06 -10.44
CA PRO A 2 61.82 -53.61 -10.50
C PRO A 2 60.94 -53.04 -9.37
N ARG A 3 61.52 -52.13 -8.56
CA ARG A 3 60.78 -51.29 -7.60
C ARG A 3 59.99 -50.24 -8.38
N LYS A 4 58.65 -50.26 -8.27
CA LYS A 4 57.78 -49.18 -8.75
C LYS A 4 58.00 -47.94 -7.87
N GLN A 5 58.61 -46.89 -8.44
CA GLN A 5 58.61 -45.57 -7.82
C GLN A 5 57.22 -44.93 -7.99
N ARG A 6 56.53 -44.72 -6.88
CA ARG A 6 55.28 -43.93 -6.83
C ARG A 6 55.64 -42.47 -7.11
N PHE A 7 55.18 -41.95 -8.24
CA PHE A 7 55.20 -40.52 -8.53
C PHE A 7 54.32 -39.77 -7.52
N GLY A 8 54.95 -38.99 -6.64
CA GLY A 8 54.26 -38.06 -5.76
C GLY A 8 53.69 -36.90 -6.57
N LYS A 9 52.37 -36.71 -6.53
CA LYS A 9 51.70 -35.60 -7.23
C LYS A 9 52.11 -34.27 -6.62
N THR A 10 52.37 -33.29 -7.47
CA THR A 10 52.84 -31.97 -7.03
C THR A 10 51.72 -31.18 -6.34
N LYS A 11 52.05 -30.28 -5.40
CA LYS A 11 51.06 -29.41 -4.73
C LYS A 11 50.19 -28.63 -5.73
N LYS A 12 50.78 -28.20 -6.86
CA LYS A 12 50.08 -27.52 -7.96
C LYS A 12 48.98 -28.39 -8.59
N GLU A 13 49.21 -29.68 -8.77
CA GLU A 13 48.21 -30.60 -9.34
C GLU A 13 47.06 -30.88 -8.37
N THR A 14 47.34 -30.88 -7.07
CA THR A 14 46.33 -31.06 -6.02
C THR A 14 45.40 -29.86 -5.96
N ILE A 15 45.95 -28.64 -6.03
CA ILE A 15 45.18 -27.40 -6.06
C ILE A 15 44.35 -27.30 -7.35
N LYS A 16 44.93 -27.64 -8.51
CA LYS A 16 44.18 -27.66 -9.78
C LYS A 16 42.96 -28.59 -9.72
N ARG A 17 43.08 -29.77 -9.11
CA ARG A 17 41.96 -30.71 -8.95
C ARG A 17 40.90 -30.21 -7.97
N GLN A 18 41.32 -29.63 -6.84
CA GLN A 18 40.39 -29.13 -5.82
C GLN A 18 39.64 -27.88 -6.28
N VAL A 19 40.31 -26.98 -7.01
CA VAL A 19 39.66 -25.79 -7.60
C VAL A 19 38.76 -26.20 -8.76
N ALA A 20 39.16 -27.14 -9.61
CA ALA A 20 38.29 -27.64 -10.68
C ALA A 20 36.99 -28.22 -10.12
N SER A 21 37.04 -28.92 -8.98
CA SER A 21 35.85 -29.43 -8.28
C SER A 21 34.85 -28.34 -7.86
N LEU A 22 35.29 -27.10 -7.66
CA LEU A 22 34.41 -25.97 -7.32
C LEU A 22 33.78 -25.30 -8.55
N PHE A 23 34.30 -25.58 -9.76
CA PHE A 23 33.83 -25.04 -11.03
C PHE A 23 33.15 -26.08 -11.94
N LEU A 24 32.96 -27.32 -11.45
CA LEU A 24 32.20 -28.33 -12.18
C LEU A 24 30.70 -28.03 -12.06
N TRP A 25 30.12 -27.76 -13.20
CA TRP A 25 28.68 -27.64 -13.44
C TRP A 25 27.99 -29.03 -13.31
N PRO A 26 26.70 -29.09 -12.91
CA PRO A 26 25.83 -27.99 -12.50
C PRO A 26 25.87 -27.79 -10.98
N GLN A 27 26.32 -26.63 -10.55
CA GLN A 27 25.90 -26.10 -9.25
C GLN A 27 24.52 -25.48 -9.46
N THR A 28 23.50 -26.19 -9.01
CA THR A 28 22.14 -25.66 -8.98
C THR A 28 22.12 -24.56 -7.91
N TYR A 29 22.22 -23.31 -8.36
CA TYR A 29 21.94 -22.16 -7.51
C TYR A 29 20.42 -21.96 -7.51
N GLU A 30 19.79 -22.26 -6.38
CA GLU A 30 18.40 -21.88 -6.16
C GLU A 30 18.35 -20.37 -5.98
N ILE A 31 17.98 -19.68 -7.05
CA ILE A 31 17.66 -18.26 -6.98
C ILE A 31 16.22 -18.19 -6.47
N PRO A 32 15.96 -17.68 -5.25
CA PRO A 32 14.60 -17.43 -4.84
C PRO A 32 14.03 -16.40 -5.80
N ILE A 33 13.03 -16.80 -6.57
CA ILE A 33 12.27 -15.88 -7.42
C ILE A 33 11.60 -14.90 -6.44
N LEU A 34 12.17 -13.70 -6.31
CA LEU A 34 11.50 -12.63 -5.59
C LEU A 34 10.21 -12.33 -6.36
N ASP A 35 9.07 -12.46 -5.68
CA ASP A 35 7.77 -12.16 -6.26
C ASP A 35 7.83 -10.76 -6.89
N PRO A 36 7.52 -10.61 -8.20
CA PRO A 36 7.53 -9.31 -8.88
C PRO A 36 6.73 -8.23 -8.16
N SER A 37 5.80 -8.60 -7.27
CA SER A 37 5.06 -7.68 -6.41
C SER A 37 5.89 -6.97 -5.33
N LEU A 38 7.09 -7.45 -4.99
CA LEU A 38 8.01 -6.72 -4.09
C LEU A 38 8.66 -5.50 -4.75
N GLY A 39 8.83 -5.52 -6.08
CA GLY A 39 9.45 -4.44 -6.85
C GLY A 39 8.50 -3.67 -7.77
N ALA A 40 7.33 -4.22 -8.09
CA ALA A 40 6.31 -3.56 -8.89
C ALA A 40 5.62 -2.45 -8.09
N ALA A 41 5.44 -1.28 -8.71
CA ALA A 41 4.63 -0.21 -8.14
C ALA A 41 3.26 -0.78 -7.73
N LYS A 42 2.96 -0.78 -6.42
CA LYS A 42 1.73 -1.35 -5.86
C LYS A 42 0.51 -0.86 -6.67
N LYS A 43 -0.25 -1.82 -7.24
CA LYS A 43 -1.40 -1.55 -8.11
C LYS A 43 -2.36 -0.58 -7.42
N ARG A 44 -2.91 0.38 -8.17
CA ARG A 44 -3.96 1.28 -7.69
C ARG A 44 -5.26 0.48 -7.60
N VAL A 45 -5.92 0.51 -6.45
CA VAL A 45 -7.10 -0.33 -6.15
C VAL A 45 -8.40 0.45 -6.08
N GLY A 46 -8.34 1.78 -6.14
CA GLY A 46 -9.52 2.63 -6.20
C GLY A 46 -9.23 4.13 -6.08
N LEU A 47 -10.30 4.91 -5.96
CA LEU A 47 -10.28 6.33 -5.68
C LEU A 47 -10.97 6.62 -4.35
N LEU A 48 -10.34 7.47 -3.55
CA LEU A 48 -11.00 8.14 -2.43
C LEU A 48 -11.53 9.48 -2.94
N GLN A 49 -12.86 9.61 -2.97
CA GLN A 49 -13.53 10.90 -3.14
C GLN A 49 -13.64 11.55 -1.76
N ALA A 50 -13.03 12.73 -1.62
CA ALA A 50 -13.02 13.50 -0.38
C ALA A 50 -13.61 14.88 -0.63
N LYS A 51 -14.80 15.13 -0.09
CA LYS A 51 -15.46 16.43 -0.15
C LYS A 51 -15.24 17.17 1.16
N VAL A 52 -14.40 18.20 1.13
CA VAL A 52 -14.16 19.09 2.27
C VAL A 52 -15.32 20.07 2.33
N LEU A 53 -16.16 19.95 3.36
CA LEU A 53 -17.35 20.79 3.50
C LEU A 53 -16.97 22.12 4.12
N ARG A 54 -16.58 22.10 5.40
CA ARG A 54 -16.34 23.30 6.20
C ARG A 54 -15.53 23.00 7.46
N ALA A 55 -15.06 24.06 8.11
CA ALA A 55 -14.55 24.00 9.47
C ALA A 55 -15.29 25.00 10.37
N GLU A 56 -15.25 24.77 11.67
CA GLU A 56 -15.92 25.59 12.67
C GLU A 56 -15.00 25.88 13.84
N LYS A 57 -15.08 27.11 14.36
CA LYS A 57 -14.38 27.57 15.55
C LYS A 57 -12.87 27.31 15.47
N LEU A 58 -12.28 27.58 14.30
CA LEU A 58 -10.83 27.49 14.15
C LEU A 58 -10.13 28.42 15.16
N LEU A 59 -9.03 27.96 15.72
CA LEU A 59 -8.22 28.74 16.64
C LEU A 59 -7.61 29.92 15.87
N ASN A 60 -7.95 31.14 16.28
CA ASN A 60 -7.24 32.31 15.81
C ASN A 60 -5.85 32.35 16.46
N MET A 61 -4.81 32.30 15.64
CA MET A 61 -3.42 32.40 16.10
C MET A 61 -2.97 33.86 16.24
N ASP A 62 -3.62 34.77 15.52
CA ASP A 62 -3.25 36.17 15.48
C ASP A 62 -4.05 37.04 16.45
N LEU A 63 -3.36 37.97 17.08
CA LEU A 63 -3.97 38.98 17.95
C LEU A 63 -4.59 40.14 17.16
N LEU A 64 -4.18 40.33 15.90
CA LEU A 64 -4.51 41.52 15.09
C LEU A 64 -5.24 41.19 13.78
N SER A 65 -5.22 39.93 13.33
CA SER A 65 -5.88 39.43 12.11
C SER A 65 -6.76 38.23 12.43
N THR A 66 -7.65 37.90 11.49
CA THR A 66 -8.38 36.64 11.52
C THR A 66 -7.72 35.68 10.53
N SER A 67 -7.59 34.40 10.88
CA SER A 67 -6.99 33.41 9.99
C SER A 67 -7.63 33.34 8.60
N ASP A 68 -6.80 33.03 7.60
CA ASP A 68 -7.07 32.75 6.20
C ASP A 68 -6.97 31.23 5.91
N PRO A 69 -7.90 30.39 6.41
CA PRO A 69 -7.70 28.94 6.40
C PRO A 69 -7.84 28.26 5.03
N TYR A 70 -7.07 27.18 4.88
CA TYR A 70 -7.22 26.19 3.80
C TYR A 70 -6.80 24.79 4.26
N VAL A 71 -7.23 23.76 3.52
CA VAL A 71 -7.01 22.34 3.87
C VAL A 71 -6.08 21.69 2.86
N LYS A 72 -5.09 20.93 3.34
CA LYS A 72 -4.28 20.00 2.55
C LYS A 72 -4.67 18.55 2.86
N LEU A 73 -4.90 17.78 1.80
CA LEU A 73 -5.23 16.35 1.83
C LEU A 73 -4.14 15.51 1.18
N SER A 74 -3.70 14.46 1.86
CA SER A 74 -2.76 13.47 1.32
C SER A 74 -3.06 12.06 1.85
N LEU A 75 -2.59 11.02 1.15
CA LEU A 75 -2.66 9.65 1.62
C LEU A 75 -1.29 9.19 2.14
N SER A 76 -1.27 8.47 3.25
CA SER A 76 -0.04 7.89 3.79
C SER A 76 0.57 6.88 2.80
N GLY A 77 1.90 6.84 2.75
CA GLY A 77 2.65 5.97 1.84
C GLY A 77 2.65 6.43 0.38
N GLU A 78 1.96 7.53 0.04
CA GLU A 78 2.03 8.16 -1.27
C GLU A 78 3.01 9.33 -1.27
N ARG A 79 3.82 9.43 -2.33
CA ARG A 79 4.63 10.63 -2.62
C ARG A 79 3.95 11.54 -3.65
N LEU A 80 2.62 11.53 -3.67
CA LEU A 80 1.84 12.39 -4.55
C LEU A 80 1.69 13.78 -3.93
N PRO A 81 1.62 14.85 -4.76
CA PRO A 81 1.30 16.18 -4.27
C PRO A 81 -0.02 16.19 -3.50
N ALA A 82 -0.05 16.89 -2.37
CA ALA A 82 -1.26 17.08 -1.60
C ALA A 82 -2.31 17.84 -2.43
N LYS A 83 -3.58 17.50 -2.25
CA LYS A 83 -4.71 18.26 -2.79
C LYS A 83 -5.04 19.39 -1.83
N THR A 84 -5.30 20.59 -2.33
CA THR A 84 -5.49 21.79 -1.52
C THR A 84 -6.78 22.49 -1.86
N THR A 85 -7.53 22.94 -0.84
CA THR A 85 -8.71 23.77 -1.04
C THR A 85 -8.34 25.19 -1.44
N SER A 86 -9.34 25.97 -1.87
CA SER A 86 -9.23 27.43 -1.86
C SER A 86 -8.96 27.97 -0.46
N ILE A 87 -8.31 29.14 -0.41
CA ILE A 87 -8.06 29.89 0.82
C ILE A 87 -9.29 30.77 1.07
N LYS A 88 -9.77 30.77 2.32
CA LYS A 88 -10.91 31.61 2.74
C LYS A 88 -10.40 32.73 3.62
N MET A 89 -10.45 33.95 3.14
CA MET A 89 -9.84 35.11 3.83
C MET A 89 -10.64 35.50 5.08
N ASN A 90 -9.94 35.81 6.18
CA ASN A 90 -10.44 36.27 7.48
C ASN A 90 -11.67 35.49 7.97
N ASN A 91 -11.59 34.15 8.01
CA ASN A 91 -12.75 33.33 8.33
C ASN A 91 -12.42 32.11 9.21
N LEU A 92 -12.86 32.12 10.47
CA LEU A 92 -12.70 30.98 11.40
C LEU A 92 -13.77 29.89 11.25
N ASN A 93 -14.76 30.10 10.39
CA ASN A 93 -15.81 29.13 10.06
C ASN A 93 -15.92 28.98 8.53
N PRO A 94 -14.82 28.60 7.85
CA PRO A 94 -14.76 28.56 6.40
C PRO A 94 -15.66 27.46 5.83
N GLU A 95 -16.34 27.76 4.73
CA GLU A 95 -17.04 26.78 3.90
C GLU A 95 -16.34 26.66 2.54
N TRP A 96 -15.82 25.47 2.24
CA TRP A 96 -15.15 25.17 0.98
C TRP A 96 -16.09 24.48 0.01
N ASN A 97 -16.77 23.43 0.46
CA ASN A 97 -17.61 22.56 -0.38
C ASN A 97 -16.88 22.04 -1.63
N GLU A 98 -15.59 21.72 -1.48
CA GLU A 98 -14.71 21.30 -2.57
C GLU A 98 -14.46 19.79 -2.53
N GLU A 99 -14.46 19.13 -3.70
CA GLU A 99 -14.27 17.69 -3.82
C GLU A 99 -12.96 17.33 -4.52
N PHE A 100 -12.24 16.37 -3.95
CA PHE A 100 -10.96 15.88 -4.43
C PHE A 100 -10.98 14.38 -4.64
N LYS A 101 -10.20 13.91 -5.63
CA LYS A 101 -9.97 12.49 -5.88
C LYS A 101 -8.54 12.13 -5.55
N LEU A 102 -8.34 11.21 -4.62
CA LEU A 102 -7.03 10.66 -4.25
C LEU A 102 -6.95 9.19 -4.67
N THR A 103 -5.82 8.79 -5.24
CA THR A 103 -5.61 7.41 -5.68
C THR A 103 -5.22 6.51 -4.51
N VAL A 104 -5.97 5.45 -4.29
CA VAL A 104 -5.75 4.47 -3.22
C VAL A 104 -5.00 3.25 -3.79
N LYS A 105 -3.98 2.78 -3.09
CA LYS A 105 -3.25 1.54 -3.37
C LYS A 105 -3.56 0.44 -2.35
N ASP A 106 -3.85 0.83 -1.12
CA ASP A 106 -4.17 -0.10 -0.03
C ASP A 106 -5.12 0.53 1.00
N PRO A 107 -6.44 0.30 0.91
CA PRO A 107 -7.37 0.86 1.87
C PRO A 107 -7.22 0.28 3.28
N GLN A 108 -6.56 -0.89 3.45
CA GLN A 108 -6.40 -1.50 4.77
C GLN A 108 -5.32 -0.81 5.60
N SER A 109 -4.24 -0.37 4.93
CA SER A 109 -3.09 0.27 5.60
C SER A 109 -3.06 1.79 5.44
N GLN A 110 -3.68 2.35 4.40
CA GLN A 110 -3.58 3.79 4.14
C GLN A 110 -4.46 4.61 5.07
N VAL A 111 -3.98 5.82 5.34
CA VAL A 111 -4.63 6.83 6.18
C VAL A 111 -4.73 8.12 5.40
N LEU A 112 -5.91 8.73 5.37
CA LEU A 112 -6.12 10.08 4.89
C LEU A 112 -5.58 11.05 5.93
N GLN A 113 -4.62 11.87 5.52
CA GLN A 113 -4.05 12.93 6.33
C GLN A 113 -4.69 14.25 5.95
N ILE A 114 -5.27 14.91 6.93
CA ILE A 114 -5.96 16.19 6.78
C ILE A 114 -5.18 17.21 7.60
N HIS A 115 -4.73 18.28 6.95
CA HIS A 115 -4.03 19.36 7.62
C HIS A 115 -4.72 20.67 7.30
N VAL A 116 -5.02 21.46 8.33
CA VAL A 116 -5.58 22.80 8.20
C VAL A 116 -4.48 23.79 8.48
N TYR A 117 -4.31 24.74 7.57
CA TYR A 117 -3.29 25.78 7.64
C TYR A 117 -3.94 27.15 7.54
N ASP A 118 -3.28 28.13 8.14
CA ASP A 118 -3.48 29.55 7.95
C ASP A 118 -2.59 30.01 6.80
N TRP A 119 -3.15 30.70 5.80
CA TRP A 119 -2.35 31.23 4.72
C TRP A 119 -1.71 32.55 5.14
N GLU A 120 -0.40 32.66 4.92
CA GLU A 120 0.37 33.86 5.20
C GLU A 120 0.85 34.52 3.90
N LYS A 121 0.74 35.85 3.82
CA LYS A 121 1.29 36.62 2.69
C LYS A 121 2.80 36.49 2.58
N VAL A 122 3.48 36.40 3.73
CA VAL A 122 4.94 36.36 3.82
C VAL A 122 5.33 35.27 4.81
N GLY A 123 6.25 34.40 4.41
CA GLY A 123 6.77 33.34 5.27
C GLY A 123 6.08 32.00 5.07
N ARG A 124 6.05 31.19 6.14
CA ARG A 124 5.50 29.83 6.10
C ARG A 124 4.06 29.85 6.63
N PRO A 125 3.12 29.13 5.99
CA PRO A 125 1.77 28.96 6.50
C PRO A 125 1.78 28.35 7.91
N ASP A 126 0.99 28.92 8.81
CA ASP A 126 0.85 28.42 10.17
C ASP A 126 -0.08 27.21 10.23
N LYS A 127 0.28 26.22 11.04
CA LYS A 127 -0.52 25.00 11.16
C LYS A 127 -1.59 25.20 12.22
N LEU A 128 -2.85 25.30 11.78
CA LEU A 128 -4.00 25.43 12.67
C LEU A 128 -4.36 24.08 13.30
N GLY A 129 -4.29 22.98 12.55
CA GLY A 129 -4.58 21.66 13.10
C GLY A 129 -4.50 20.53 12.09
N MET A 130 -4.77 19.31 12.56
CA MET A 130 -4.76 18.11 11.72
C MET A 130 -5.73 17.05 12.20
N GLN A 131 -6.02 16.09 11.31
CA GLN A 131 -6.72 14.87 11.65
C GLN A 131 -6.31 13.72 10.70
N LEU A 132 -6.45 12.49 11.19
CA LEU A 132 -6.11 11.27 10.46
C LEU A 132 -7.33 10.36 10.38
N ILE A 133 -7.68 9.90 9.18
CA ILE A 133 -8.78 8.94 8.98
C ILE A 133 -8.23 7.68 8.31
N PRO A 134 -8.17 6.54 9.01
CA PRO A 134 -7.86 5.26 8.38
C PRO A 134 -8.90 4.88 7.32
N LEU A 135 -8.46 4.53 6.11
CA LEU A 135 -9.36 4.23 5.00
C LEU A 135 -10.18 2.96 5.25
N LYS A 136 -9.69 2.03 6.07
CA LYS A 136 -10.40 0.82 6.51
C LYS A 136 -11.74 1.08 7.22
N LEU A 137 -11.98 2.32 7.68
CA LEU A 137 -13.25 2.73 8.29
C LEU A 137 -14.35 3.06 7.28
N LEU A 138 -14.01 3.06 5.98
CA LEU A 138 -14.93 3.35 4.88
C LEU A 138 -15.44 2.05 4.29
N VAL A 139 -16.76 2.01 4.05
CA VAL A 139 -17.39 0.96 3.27
C VAL A 139 -17.33 1.36 1.78
N PRO A 140 -16.92 0.47 0.88
CA PRO A 140 -16.89 0.77 -0.55
C PRO A 140 -18.25 1.26 -1.08
N HIS A 141 -18.22 2.32 -1.90
CA HIS A 141 -19.38 2.99 -2.50
C HIS A 141 -20.38 3.63 -1.52
N GLU A 142 -20.07 3.65 -0.24
CA GLU A 142 -20.88 4.33 0.77
C GLU A 142 -20.27 5.70 1.10
N ARG A 143 -21.11 6.74 1.09
CA ARG A 143 -20.73 8.06 1.57
C ARG A 143 -20.78 8.07 3.09
N LYS A 144 -19.68 8.44 3.71
CA LYS A 144 -19.58 8.60 5.17
C LYS A 144 -19.22 10.04 5.52
N GLU A 145 -20.04 10.64 6.37
CA GLU A 145 -19.79 11.97 6.92
C GLU A 145 -18.88 11.88 8.15
N PHE A 146 -17.91 12.79 8.25
CA PHE A 146 -17.00 12.90 9.40
C PHE A 146 -17.08 14.31 9.97
N THR A 147 -17.36 14.41 11.27
CA THR A 147 -17.19 15.63 12.07
C THR A 147 -16.16 15.36 13.15
N MET A 148 -15.01 16.03 13.10
CA MET A 148 -13.88 15.72 14.00
C MET A 148 -13.26 16.98 14.58
N ASN A 149 -12.83 16.90 15.84
CA ASN A 149 -12.00 17.95 16.44
C ASN A 149 -10.60 17.91 15.81
N LEU A 150 -10.04 19.08 15.55
CA LEU A 150 -8.66 19.24 15.08
C LEU A 150 -7.66 19.04 16.22
N LEU A 151 -6.54 18.42 15.91
CA LEU A 151 -5.43 18.19 16.83
C LEU A 151 -4.23 19.08 16.46
N LYS A 152 -3.52 19.63 17.45
CA LYS A 152 -2.30 20.45 17.23
C LYS A 152 -1.15 19.59 16.70
N ASN A 153 -0.98 18.42 17.31
CA ASN A 153 0.02 17.43 16.99
C ASN A 153 -0.52 16.00 17.26
N ILE A 154 0.16 14.99 16.71
CA ILE A 154 -0.12 13.56 16.89
C ILE A 154 0.46 13.05 18.24
N ASN A 155 1.31 13.83 18.92
CA ASN A 155 1.93 13.42 20.18
C ASN A 155 0.90 13.37 21.33
N PRO A 156 0.64 12.20 21.94
CA PRO A 156 -0.30 12.06 23.05
C PRO A 156 0.19 12.70 24.36
N ASN A 157 1.49 13.00 24.49
CA ASN A 157 2.08 13.64 25.68
C ASN A 157 2.06 15.17 25.64
N TYR A 158 1.48 15.79 24.61
CA TYR A 158 1.34 17.24 24.60
C TYR A 158 0.24 17.63 25.59
N THR A 159 0.65 18.25 26.70
CA THR A 159 -0.26 18.76 27.73
C THR A 159 -1.34 19.61 27.07
N HIS A 160 -2.60 19.19 27.29
CA HIS A 160 -3.78 19.89 26.86
C HIS A 160 -3.84 21.27 27.50
N ASP A 161 -3.25 22.27 26.87
CA ASP A 161 -3.88 23.58 26.92
C ASP A 161 -5.29 23.35 26.36
N LYS A 162 -6.30 23.48 27.24
CA LYS A 162 -7.73 23.21 27.00
C LYS A 162 -8.35 24.14 25.94
N LYS A 163 -7.57 24.64 24.99
CA LYS A 163 -8.00 25.55 23.95
C LYS A 163 -8.50 24.71 22.78
N GLN A 164 -9.81 24.75 22.57
CA GLN A 164 -10.46 24.11 21.43
C GLN A 164 -9.86 24.67 20.13
N ILE A 165 -9.28 23.80 19.30
CA ILE A 165 -8.58 24.18 18.06
C ILE A 165 -9.56 24.42 16.89
N GLY A 166 -10.71 23.77 16.97
CA GLY A 166 -11.77 23.81 15.95
C GLY A 166 -12.21 22.41 15.54
N LYS A 167 -13.20 22.37 14.66
CA LYS A 167 -13.76 21.15 14.07
C LYS A 167 -13.67 21.22 12.56
N ILE A 168 -13.51 20.07 11.92
CA ILE A 168 -13.58 19.92 10.47
C ILE A 168 -14.67 18.92 10.10
N MET A 169 -15.42 19.23 9.05
CA MET A 169 -16.48 18.41 8.47
C MET A 169 -16.14 18.06 7.03
N LEU A 170 -16.23 16.76 6.69
CA LEU A 170 -16.01 16.28 5.34
C LEU A 170 -16.80 15.01 5.05
N ASP A 171 -17.09 14.77 3.77
CA ASP A 171 -17.62 13.51 3.29
C ASP A 171 -16.54 12.69 2.60
N LEU A 172 -16.51 11.40 2.86
CA LEU A 172 -15.63 10.46 2.21
C LEU A 172 -16.40 9.33 1.55
N THR A 173 -16.02 8.99 0.33
CA THR A 173 -16.50 7.81 -0.39
C THR A 173 -15.32 7.08 -1.01
N PHE A 174 -15.15 5.81 -0.68
CA PHE A 174 -14.14 4.96 -1.33
C PHE A 174 -14.76 4.21 -2.52
N VAL A 175 -14.22 4.41 -3.71
CA VAL A 175 -14.68 3.79 -4.96
C VAL A 175 -13.60 2.84 -5.47
N PRO A 176 -13.72 1.52 -5.24
CA PRO A 176 -12.77 0.53 -5.74
C PRO A 176 -12.84 0.39 -7.27
N PHE A 177 -11.72 -0.03 -7.88
CA PHE A 177 -11.70 -0.40 -9.29
C PHE A 177 -12.18 -1.85 -9.50
N LYS A 178 -12.91 -2.11 -10.59
CA LYS A 178 -13.71 -3.34 -10.84
C LYS A 178 -12.94 -4.67 -10.64
N GLU A 179 -11.67 -4.76 -11.02
CA GLU A 179 -10.90 -6.02 -10.96
C GLU A 179 -10.45 -6.40 -9.55
N ASP A 180 -10.22 -5.43 -8.67
CA ASP A 180 -9.65 -5.68 -7.34
C ASP A 180 -10.73 -5.81 -6.25
N TYR A 181 -11.94 -5.29 -6.51
CA TYR A 181 -13.10 -5.47 -5.63
C TYR A 181 -13.55 -6.93 -5.58
N GLU A 182 -13.69 -7.57 -6.75
CA GLU A 182 -14.12 -8.97 -6.82
C GLU A 182 -13.09 -9.94 -6.24
N ARG A 183 -11.79 -9.69 -6.47
CA ARG A 183 -10.71 -10.49 -5.86
C ARG A 183 -10.71 -10.43 -4.33
N ARG A 184 -11.09 -9.29 -3.74
CA ARG A 184 -11.16 -9.12 -2.27
C ARG A 184 -12.44 -9.67 -1.65
N LYS A 185 -13.53 -9.78 -2.42
CA LYS A 185 -14.75 -10.47 -2.00
C LYS A 185 -14.58 -11.99 -1.99
N ALA A 186 -13.66 -12.52 -2.80
CA ALA A 186 -13.33 -13.93 -2.76
C ALA A 186 -12.79 -14.30 -1.36
N PRO A 187 -13.35 -15.31 -0.68
CA PRO A 187 -12.80 -15.82 0.58
C PRO A 187 -11.33 -16.14 0.37
N HIS A 188 -10.48 -15.86 1.37
CA HIS A 188 -9.08 -16.24 1.38
C HIS A 188 -8.94 -17.75 1.12
N GLN A 189 -8.84 -18.17 -0.14
CA GLN A 189 -8.23 -19.44 -0.47
C GLN A 189 -6.75 -19.26 -0.17
N SER A 190 -6.32 -19.86 0.93
CA SER A 190 -4.92 -20.06 1.22
C SER A 190 -4.25 -20.64 -0.01
N LEU A 191 -3.46 -19.84 -0.70
CA LEU A 191 -2.45 -20.36 -1.61
C LEU A 191 -1.44 -21.09 -0.73
N CYS A 192 -1.64 -22.40 -0.55
CA CYS A 192 -0.62 -23.28 -0.02
C CYS A 192 0.54 -23.25 -1.02
N PHE A 193 1.58 -22.50 -0.69
CA PHE A 193 2.86 -22.59 -1.38
C PHE A 193 3.56 -23.86 -0.90
N GLY A 194 3.64 -24.86 -1.77
CA GLY A 194 4.63 -25.93 -1.70
C GLY A 194 4.15 -27.24 -1.06
N CYS A 195 4.04 -28.27 -1.89
CA CYS A 195 4.60 -29.59 -1.63
C CYS A 195 5.07 -30.15 -2.98
N TYR A 196 6.34 -29.93 -3.31
CA TYR A 196 7.05 -30.77 -4.28
C TYR A 196 7.99 -31.64 -3.46
N ASP A 197 7.50 -32.82 -3.12
CA ASP A 197 8.28 -34.05 -3.19
C ASP A 197 7.31 -35.14 -3.59
N GLY A 198 7.62 -35.80 -4.69
CA GLY A 198 6.69 -36.57 -5.49
C GLY A 198 5.97 -37.67 -4.72
N ILE A 199 4.65 -37.54 -4.62
CA ILE A 199 3.64 -38.56 -4.92
C ILE A 199 2.41 -37.77 -5.38
N GLY A 200 1.80 -38.20 -6.50
CA GLY A 200 0.87 -37.40 -7.30
C GLY A 200 -0.29 -36.74 -6.55
N CYS A 201 -0.56 -35.48 -6.90
CA CYS A 201 -1.79 -34.80 -6.55
C CYS A 201 -2.94 -35.40 -7.38
N LYS A 202 -3.83 -36.15 -6.72
CA LYS A 202 -5.14 -36.46 -7.27
C LYS A 202 -5.98 -35.17 -7.22
N LEU A 203 -6.12 -34.52 -8.36
CA LEU A 203 -7.01 -33.37 -8.53
C LEU A 203 -8.45 -33.89 -8.42
N ILE A 204 -9.11 -33.66 -7.29
CA ILE A 204 -10.57 -33.80 -7.20
C ILE A 204 -11.12 -32.41 -7.48
N SER A 205 -11.39 -32.14 -8.75
CA SER A 205 -12.30 -31.05 -9.12
C SER A 205 -13.70 -31.49 -8.74
N VAL A 206 -14.22 -31.00 -7.61
CA VAL A 206 -15.66 -30.99 -7.38
C VAL A 206 -16.21 -29.83 -8.18
N HIS A 207 -16.49 -30.09 -9.45
CA HIS A 207 -17.54 -29.36 -10.16
C HIS A 207 -18.77 -30.23 -10.06
N ASP A 208 -19.77 -29.71 -9.36
CA ASP A 208 -21.11 -30.28 -9.42
C ASP A 208 -21.70 -29.97 -10.81
N GLU A 209 -22.43 -30.98 -11.30
CA GLU A 209 -23.32 -31.01 -12.45
C GLU A 209 -22.78 -31.13 -13.90
N GLN A 210 -22.80 -32.39 -14.33
CA GLN A 210 -23.61 -32.93 -15.46
C GLN A 210 -22.92 -33.26 -16.81
N PHE A 211 -22.87 -34.59 -16.99
CA PHE A 211 -23.09 -35.40 -18.20
C PHE A 211 -21.94 -35.76 -19.18
N GLU A 212 -21.82 -37.08 -19.26
CA GLU A 212 -21.39 -37.99 -20.32
C GLU A 212 -19.92 -38.16 -20.72
N HIS A 213 -19.60 -39.45 -20.84
CA HIS A 213 -18.31 -40.08 -20.99
C HIS A 213 -18.19 -40.56 -22.44
N VAL A 214 -17.13 -40.15 -23.16
CA VAL A 214 -16.76 -40.77 -24.44
C VAL A 214 -15.23 -40.93 -24.48
N PRO A 215 -14.66 -42.15 -24.61
CA PRO A 215 -13.21 -42.34 -24.66
C PRO A 215 -12.68 -42.29 -26.10
N GLY A 216 -11.59 -41.55 -26.33
CA GLY A 216 -10.90 -41.54 -27.62
C GLY A 216 -9.62 -40.70 -27.65
N SER A 217 -8.48 -41.38 -27.49
CA SER A 217 -7.15 -41.14 -28.09
C SER A 217 -6.79 -39.72 -28.60
N ALA A 218 -5.69 -39.15 -28.07
CA ALA A 218 -4.58 -38.68 -28.91
C ALA A 218 -3.30 -38.43 -28.10
N THR A 219 -2.24 -39.12 -28.50
CA THR A 219 -0.82 -38.92 -28.19
C THR A 219 -0.32 -37.53 -28.62
N GLY A 220 0.59 -36.93 -27.84
CA GLY A 220 1.39 -35.78 -28.26
C GLY A 220 2.79 -35.81 -27.61
N TYR A 221 3.83 -35.94 -28.43
CA TYR A 221 5.24 -35.82 -28.03
C TYR A 221 5.68 -34.35 -28.11
N ILE A 222 6.58 -33.92 -27.22
CA ILE A 222 7.36 -32.69 -27.38
C ILE A 222 8.84 -33.08 -27.39
N HIS A 223 9.51 -32.81 -28.50
CA HIS A 223 10.96 -32.88 -28.62
C HIS A 223 11.58 -31.60 -28.04
N LEU A 224 12.71 -31.77 -27.34
CA LEU A 224 13.57 -30.69 -26.83
C LEU A 224 14.27 -29.94 -27.97
#